data_AF-A0A972M874-F1
#
_entry.id   AF-A0A972M874-F1
#
_cell.length_a   1.000
_cell.length_b   1.000
_cell.length_c   1.000
_cell.angle_alpha   90.00
_cell.angle_beta   90.00
_cell.angle_gamma   90.00
#
_symmetry.space_group_name_H-M   'P 1'
#
loop_
_entity.id
_entity.type
_entity.pdbx_description
1 polymer ?
#
loop_
_entity_poly.entity_id
_entity_poly.type
_entity_poly.pdbx_seq_one_letter_code
_entity_poly.pdbx_strand_id
1 'polypeptide(L)'
;VILLNKDKEEINTTLTNEDGKYQFCNLAPGEYIIKVEKPAEYDSFTLKDIGDETIDSDVNMDGESDIILLESAQENNNTDAGLYKKGCLGDFVWEDSNQNGLQDEGEVGVDGVRIYLLDINGTILNQTISSNGGYYEFCGLEGEYKVRFDLSSLSQKYLITQPNVGSDESIDSDADPITGESSFVAVKAGEFYKDLDLGIYKAPSYLEIKKYTQDSSGDFKDGVSEIAVVTIGSKIIWRYDIKNLAKVTISDIKVVDDKEGEVDCPKDILEGAEEMSCFKEGIVKEERYTNSAIVTGKMPTGEEVSDSDSSEYIGVREQDDSICVGDYVWYDENLDGIQDDNEPGVIGVEVRLLSIGGELLSTTKTDDKGKYKFCNLEQNNDYIIKFIVPKSYLPTKQDIGSDLKDSDANREGEVLVQNITQTDYSFDLGIYCECDDYLVNPQDYKEVEAPSMNIYMIGVFLIGIGILFRRKEEK
;
A
#
# COMPACT_ATOMS: atom_id res chain seq x y z
N VAL A 1 -48.21 -31.46 -43.81
CA VAL A 1 -49.53 -30.78 -43.76
C VAL A 1 -50.61 -31.79 -44.03
N ILE A 2 -51.60 -31.89 -43.16
CA ILE A 2 -52.67 -32.88 -43.17
C ILE A 2 -53.99 -32.15 -43.44
N LEU A 3 -54.77 -32.63 -44.40
CA LEU A 3 -56.12 -32.19 -44.67
C LEU A 3 -57.10 -33.07 -43.90
N LEU A 4 -57.93 -32.46 -43.05
CA LEU A 4 -58.96 -33.13 -42.27
C LEU A 4 -60.35 -32.73 -42.75
N ASN A 5 -61.35 -33.59 -42.53
CA ASN A 5 -62.75 -33.19 -42.59
C ASN A 5 -63.15 -32.43 -41.31
N LYS A 6 -64.37 -31.90 -41.28
CA LYS A 6 -64.91 -31.19 -40.10
C LYS A 6 -64.99 -32.02 -38.82
N ASP A 7 -65.04 -33.35 -38.95
CA ASP A 7 -65.06 -34.29 -37.84
C ASP A 7 -63.64 -34.68 -37.40
N LYS A 8 -62.61 -34.00 -37.92
CA LYS A 8 -61.17 -34.19 -37.70
C LYS A 8 -60.62 -35.54 -38.17
N GLU A 9 -61.29 -36.20 -39.10
CA GLU A 9 -60.78 -37.41 -39.75
C GLU A 9 -59.85 -37.01 -40.91
N GLU A 10 -58.70 -37.69 -41.01
CA GLU A 10 -57.73 -37.46 -42.08
C GLU A 10 -58.29 -37.85 -43.45
N ILE A 11 -58.23 -36.90 -44.38
CA ILE A 11 -58.58 -37.10 -45.79
C ILE A 11 -57.32 -37.37 -46.60
N ASN A 12 -56.29 -36.55 -46.42
CA ASN A 12 -55.04 -36.62 -47.19
C ASN A 12 -53.89 -35.89 -46.47
N THR A 13 -52.65 -36.13 -46.90
CA THR A 13 -51.46 -35.45 -46.38
C THR A 13 -50.51 -35.08 -47.53
N THR A 14 -49.75 -34.01 -47.33
CA THR A 14 -48.70 -33.55 -48.26
C THR A 14 -47.55 -32.88 -47.50
N LEU A 15 -46.41 -32.75 -48.16
CA LEU A 15 -45.27 -31.98 -47.66
C LEU A 15 -45.26 -30.60 -48.33
N THR A 16 -44.69 -29.61 -47.64
CA THR A 16 -44.35 -28.33 -48.26
C THR A 16 -43.20 -28.50 -49.24
N ASN A 17 -43.10 -27.61 -50.22
CA ASN A 17 -41.96 -27.54 -51.13
C ASN A 17 -40.81 -26.67 -50.56
N GLU A 18 -39.76 -26.42 -51.35
CA GLU A 18 -38.60 -25.59 -50.94
C GLU A 18 -38.99 -24.14 -50.58
N ASP A 19 -40.10 -23.64 -51.12
CA ASP A 19 -40.65 -22.31 -50.82
C ASP A 19 -41.64 -22.33 -49.65
N GLY A 20 -41.83 -23.47 -48.97
CA GLY A 20 -42.77 -23.63 -47.87
C GLY A 20 -44.24 -23.78 -48.28
N LYS A 21 -44.55 -23.88 -49.58
CA LYS A 21 -45.93 -23.97 -50.09
C LYS A 21 -46.45 -25.40 -50.11
N TYR A 22 -47.74 -25.58 -49.89
CA TYR A 22 -48.45 -26.85 -50.01
C TYR A 22 -49.74 -26.67 -50.82
N GLN A 23 -50.32 -27.77 -51.33
CA GLN A 23 -51.57 -27.72 -52.08
C GLN A 23 -52.36 -29.04 -51.97
N PHE A 24 -53.67 -28.92 -51.86
CA PHE A 24 -54.62 -30.01 -52.04
C PHE A 24 -55.57 -29.67 -53.20
N CYS A 25 -55.57 -30.50 -54.25
CA CYS A 25 -56.36 -30.26 -55.46
C CYS A 25 -57.59 -31.15 -55.55
N ASN A 26 -58.57 -30.75 -56.37
CA ASN A 26 -59.78 -31.53 -56.68
C ASN A 26 -60.63 -31.89 -55.46
N LEU A 27 -60.70 -30.99 -54.49
CA LEU A 27 -61.56 -31.14 -53.31
C LEU A 27 -63.02 -30.90 -53.69
N ALA A 28 -63.92 -31.72 -53.13
CA ALA A 28 -65.36 -31.46 -53.25
C ALA A 28 -65.76 -30.22 -52.42
N PRO A 29 -66.86 -29.53 -52.74
CA PRO A 29 -67.37 -28.49 -51.86
C PRO A 29 -67.67 -29.05 -50.45
N GLY A 30 -67.23 -28.36 -49.40
CA GLY A 30 -67.33 -28.89 -48.04
C GLY A 30 -66.55 -28.08 -47.00
N GLU A 31 -66.55 -28.61 -45.77
CA GLU A 31 -65.88 -28.03 -44.60
C GLU A 31 -64.60 -28.82 -44.30
N TYR A 32 -63.46 -28.13 -44.28
CA TYR A 32 -62.12 -28.70 -44.14
C TYR A 32 -61.34 -28.03 -43.01
N ILE A 33 -60.34 -28.73 -42.47
CA ILE A 33 -59.37 -28.18 -41.53
C ILE A 33 -57.97 -28.51 -42.04
N ILE A 34 -57.05 -27.56 -41.98
CA ILE A 34 -55.63 -27.80 -42.20
C ILE A 34 -54.96 -28.05 -40.85
N LYS A 35 -54.20 -29.15 -40.76
CA LYS A 35 -53.32 -29.46 -39.65
C LYS A 35 -51.88 -29.49 -40.10
N VAL A 36 -51.04 -28.63 -39.53
CA VAL A 36 -49.61 -28.60 -39.78
C VAL A 36 -48.91 -29.35 -38.65
N GLU A 37 -48.05 -30.29 -39.02
CA GLU A 37 -47.14 -30.94 -38.07
C GLU A 37 -45.83 -30.16 -38.05
N LYS A 38 -45.49 -29.59 -36.90
CA LYS A 38 -44.25 -28.83 -36.69
C LYS A 38 -43.03 -29.76 -36.78
N PRO A 39 -42.04 -29.47 -37.65
CA PRO A 39 -40.77 -30.19 -37.65
C PRO A 39 -40.01 -30.04 -36.32
N ALA A 40 -39.20 -31.02 -35.96
CA ALA A 40 -38.54 -31.09 -34.66
C ALA A 40 -37.56 -29.93 -34.40
N GLU A 41 -37.02 -29.33 -35.46
CA GLU A 41 -36.07 -28.22 -35.40
C GLU A 41 -36.71 -26.85 -35.11
N TYR A 42 -38.04 -26.75 -35.12
CA TYR A 42 -38.77 -25.56 -34.69
C TYR A 42 -39.31 -25.76 -33.28
N ASP A 43 -39.37 -24.70 -32.50
CA ASP A 43 -39.81 -24.77 -31.10
C ASP A 43 -41.32 -24.64 -30.98
N SER A 44 -41.96 -23.73 -31.73
CA SER A 44 -43.39 -23.49 -31.64
C SER A 44 -44.00 -22.91 -32.93
N PHE A 45 -45.33 -22.87 -32.98
CA PHE A 45 -46.09 -22.06 -33.93
C PHE A 45 -46.14 -20.60 -33.47
N THR A 46 -46.23 -19.67 -34.42
CA THR A 46 -46.57 -18.27 -34.12
C THR A 46 -48.02 -18.15 -33.70
N LEU A 47 -48.37 -17.05 -33.01
CA LEU A 47 -49.77 -16.80 -32.63
C LEU A 47 -50.67 -16.69 -33.86
N LYS A 48 -51.89 -17.23 -33.71
CA LYS A 48 -52.93 -17.26 -34.76
C LYS A 48 -53.52 -15.86 -34.98
N ASP A 49 -53.80 -15.53 -36.25
CA ASP A 49 -54.50 -14.32 -36.71
C ASP A 49 -53.85 -13.00 -36.24
N ILE A 50 -52.51 -12.96 -36.20
CA ILE A 50 -51.76 -11.77 -35.79
C ILE A 50 -51.15 -11.06 -37.01
N GLY A 51 -51.75 -9.94 -37.38
CA GLY A 51 -51.20 -9.01 -38.36
C GLY A 51 -52.09 -8.84 -39.58
N ASP A 52 -51.48 -8.90 -40.75
CA ASP A 52 -52.19 -8.83 -42.04
C ASP A 52 -52.68 -10.23 -42.39
N GLU A 53 -53.99 -10.38 -42.52
CA GLU A 53 -54.71 -11.61 -42.87
C GLU A 53 -54.16 -12.31 -44.13
N THR A 54 -53.41 -11.62 -45.00
CA THR A 54 -52.86 -12.23 -46.21
C THR A 54 -51.54 -12.99 -46.03
N ILE A 55 -50.92 -12.87 -44.85
CA ILE A 55 -49.58 -13.39 -44.56
C ILE A 55 -49.40 -13.84 -43.11
N ASP A 56 -50.45 -13.77 -42.28
CA ASP A 56 -50.39 -14.21 -40.89
C ASP A 56 -50.51 -15.74 -40.78
N SER A 57 -50.62 -16.23 -39.56
CA SER A 57 -50.75 -17.67 -39.31
C SER A 57 -52.20 -17.99 -39.00
N ASP A 58 -52.80 -18.88 -39.79
CA ASP A 58 -54.19 -19.34 -39.61
C ASP A 58 -54.30 -20.53 -38.65
N VAL A 59 -53.18 -21.09 -38.21
CA VAL A 59 -53.16 -22.25 -37.30
C VAL A 59 -52.94 -21.84 -35.84
N ASN A 60 -53.59 -22.56 -34.93
CA ASN A 60 -53.40 -22.44 -33.48
C ASN A 60 -52.10 -23.13 -33.02
N MET A 61 -51.84 -23.12 -31.71
CA MET A 61 -50.63 -23.74 -31.10
C MET A 61 -50.52 -25.27 -31.29
N ASP A 62 -51.64 -25.94 -31.61
CA ASP A 62 -51.66 -27.37 -31.95
C ASP A 62 -51.47 -27.60 -33.47
N GLY A 63 -51.23 -26.54 -34.24
CA GLY A 63 -51.06 -26.56 -35.68
C GLY A 63 -52.35 -26.70 -36.46
N GLU A 64 -53.52 -26.48 -35.86
CA GLU A 64 -54.83 -26.64 -36.53
C GLU A 64 -55.44 -25.29 -36.92
N SER A 65 -55.95 -25.18 -38.15
CA SER A 65 -56.72 -24.03 -38.62
C SER A 65 -58.16 -24.03 -38.09
N ASP A 66 -58.87 -22.93 -38.28
CA ASP A 66 -60.33 -22.93 -38.21
C ASP A 66 -60.95 -23.74 -39.38
N ILE A 67 -62.26 -23.97 -39.32
CA ILE A 67 -63.00 -24.62 -40.40
C ILE A 67 -63.00 -23.72 -41.65
N ILE A 68 -62.48 -24.27 -42.74
CA ILE A 68 -62.46 -23.68 -44.07
C ILE A 68 -63.67 -24.21 -44.84
N LEU A 69 -64.58 -23.31 -45.20
CA LEU A 69 -65.68 -23.62 -46.11
C LEU A 69 -65.22 -23.42 -47.56
N LEU A 70 -65.23 -24.49 -48.35
CA LEU A 70 -64.90 -24.46 -49.77
C LEU A 70 -66.15 -24.69 -50.62
N GLU A 71 -66.49 -23.71 -51.46
CA GLU A 71 -67.57 -23.83 -52.44
C GLU A 71 -67.08 -24.44 -53.78
N SER A 72 -68.03 -24.76 -54.67
CA SER A 72 -67.68 -25.29 -56.00
C SER A 72 -66.85 -24.29 -56.79
N ALA A 73 -65.70 -24.76 -57.31
CA ALA A 73 -64.73 -23.97 -58.07
C ALA A 73 -64.04 -22.83 -57.28
N GLN A 74 -64.05 -22.88 -55.96
CA GLN A 74 -63.29 -21.97 -55.09
C GLN A 74 -61.85 -22.49 -54.87
N GLU A 75 -60.92 -21.55 -54.70
CA GLU A 75 -59.56 -21.82 -54.21
C GLU A 75 -59.36 -21.06 -52.88
N ASN A 76 -58.61 -21.65 -51.96
CA ASN A 76 -58.10 -20.97 -50.77
C ASN A 76 -56.57 -21.13 -50.76
N ASN A 77 -55.87 -20.00 -50.83
CA ASN A 77 -54.40 -19.92 -50.83
C ASN A 77 -53.89 -19.06 -49.67
N ASN A 78 -54.68 -18.94 -48.62
CA ASN A 78 -54.50 -18.05 -47.48
C ASN A 78 -54.74 -18.83 -46.19
N THR A 79 -54.12 -20.01 -46.11
CA THR A 79 -54.15 -20.84 -44.91
C THR A 79 -52.71 -21.19 -44.61
N ASP A 80 -52.10 -20.33 -43.83
CA ASP A 80 -50.67 -20.30 -43.58
C ASP A 80 -50.37 -20.71 -42.14
N ALA A 81 -49.14 -21.15 -41.91
CA ALA A 81 -48.70 -21.59 -40.59
C ALA A 81 -47.29 -21.04 -40.32
N GLY A 82 -47.23 -20.07 -39.41
CA GLY A 82 -45.96 -19.53 -38.96
C GLY A 82 -45.30 -20.46 -37.94
N LEU A 83 -44.01 -20.73 -38.12
CA LEU A 83 -43.18 -21.52 -37.21
C LEU A 83 -41.97 -20.70 -36.81
N TYR A 84 -41.56 -20.79 -35.55
CA TYR A 84 -40.36 -20.09 -35.07
C TYR A 84 -39.48 -20.98 -34.19
N LYS A 85 -38.20 -20.62 -34.15
CA LYS A 85 -37.22 -21.17 -33.20
C LYS A 85 -37.07 -20.20 -32.05
N LYS A 86 -36.94 -20.71 -30.83
CA LYS A 86 -36.55 -19.93 -29.67
C LYS A 86 -35.08 -19.53 -29.79
N GLY A 87 -34.67 -18.57 -28.99
CA GLY A 87 -33.30 -18.08 -28.99
C GLY A 87 -32.34 -18.99 -28.22
N CYS A 88 -31.06 -18.62 -28.31
CA CYS A 88 -29.96 -19.20 -27.56
C CYS A 88 -29.18 -18.13 -26.80
N LEU A 89 -28.40 -18.55 -25.82
CA LEU A 89 -27.57 -17.71 -24.95
C LEU A 89 -26.22 -18.40 -24.67
N GLY A 90 -25.13 -17.63 -24.67
CA GLY A 90 -23.74 -18.06 -24.46
C GLY A 90 -22.86 -16.88 -23.97
N ASP A 91 -21.54 -16.92 -24.00
CA ASP A 91 -20.73 -17.51 -25.08
C ASP A 91 -19.41 -18.14 -24.60
N PHE A 92 -18.58 -17.42 -23.83
CA PHE A 92 -17.16 -17.71 -23.69
C PHE A 92 -16.63 -17.70 -22.25
N VAL A 93 -15.71 -18.61 -21.96
CA VAL A 93 -14.83 -18.54 -20.79
C VAL A 93 -13.40 -18.47 -21.29
N TRP A 94 -12.61 -17.48 -20.88
CA TRP A 94 -11.26 -17.28 -21.40
C TRP A 94 -10.21 -16.97 -20.34
N GLU A 95 -8.96 -17.23 -20.69
CA GLU A 95 -7.80 -16.87 -19.90
C GLU A 95 -7.33 -15.44 -20.24
N ASP A 96 -7.82 -14.46 -19.48
CA ASP A 96 -7.40 -13.06 -19.48
C ASP A 96 -5.94 -12.97 -19.00
N SER A 97 -5.01 -13.09 -19.95
CA SER A 97 -3.60 -13.28 -19.67
C SER A 97 -2.93 -11.99 -19.25
N ASN A 98 -3.51 -10.84 -19.59
CA ASN A 98 -2.98 -9.51 -19.29
C ASN A 98 -3.74 -8.80 -18.16
N GLN A 99 -4.83 -9.39 -17.67
CA GLN A 99 -5.64 -8.95 -16.53
C GLN A 99 -6.37 -7.62 -16.77
N ASN A 100 -6.71 -7.32 -18.01
CA ASN A 100 -7.40 -6.07 -18.34
C ASN A 100 -8.94 -6.19 -18.34
N GLY A 101 -9.48 -7.40 -18.15
CA GLY A 101 -10.92 -7.65 -18.12
C GLY A 101 -11.59 -7.71 -19.50
N LEU A 102 -10.81 -7.73 -20.58
CA LEU A 102 -11.27 -7.76 -21.97
C LEU A 102 -10.76 -9.02 -22.68
N GLN A 103 -11.48 -9.45 -23.70
CA GLN A 103 -11.11 -10.54 -24.60
C GLN A 103 -10.15 -9.99 -25.66
N ASP A 104 -8.86 -10.29 -25.52
CA ASP A 104 -7.84 -9.84 -26.45
C ASP A 104 -7.46 -10.90 -27.51
N GLU A 105 -6.96 -10.42 -28.65
CA GLU A 105 -6.44 -11.30 -29.70
C GLU A 105 -5.27 -12.15 -29.17
N GLY A 106 -5.45 -13.47 -29.22
CA GLY A 106 -4.44 -14.44 -28.78
C GLY A 106 -4.68 -15.03 -27.39
N GLU A 107 -5.67 -14.53 -26.66
CA GLU A 107 -6.13 -15.17 -25.43
C GLU A 107 -6.90 -16.46 -25.74
N VAL A 108 -6.79 -17.43 -24.83
CA VAL A 108 -7.28 -18.79 -25.06
C VAL A 108 -8.52 -19.07 -24.23
N GLY A 109 -9.48 -19.78 -24.80
CA GLY A 109 -10.65 -20.22 -24.05
C GLY A 109 -10.35 -21.36 -23.07
N VAL A 110 -11.18 -21.47 -22.04
CA VAL A 110 -11.01 -22.38 -20.90
C VAL A 110 -12.16 -23.38 -20.83
N ASP A 111 -11.85 -24.64 -21.13
CA ASP A 111 -12.80 -25.75 -21.02
C ASP A 111 -12.97 -26.23 -19.58
N GLY A 112 -14.13 -26.84 -19.29
CA GLY A 112 -14.39 -27.54 -18.03
C GLY A 112 -15.09 -26.73 -16.94
N VAL A 113 -15.41 -25.47 -17.21
CA VAL A 113 -16.16 -24.61 -16.27
C VAL A 113 -17.63 -24.95 -16.37
N ARG A 114 -18.28 -25.23 -15.23
CA ARG A 114 -19.72 -25.51 -15.20
C ARG A 114 -20.50 -24.20 -15.16
N ILE A 115 -21.56 -24.11 -15.96
CA ILE A 115 -22.43 -22.94 -16.04
C ILE A 115 -23.87 -23.39 -15.79
N TYR A 116 -24.59 -22.63 -14.97
CA TYR A 116 -26.02 -22.79 -14.72
C TYR A 116 -26.81 -21.72 -15.45
N LEU A 117 -27.95 -22.08 -16.05
CA LEU A 117 -28.95 -21.14 -16.55
C LEU A 117 -30.01 -20.91 -15.47
N LEU A 118 -30.30 -19.65 -15.16
CA LEU A 118 -31.28 -19.28 -14.13
C LEU A 118 -32.41 -18.42 -14.72
N ASP A 119 -33.62 -18.62 -14.19
CA ASP A 119 -34.78 -17.76 -14.48
C ASP A 119 -34.81 -16.49 -13.59
N ILE A 120 -35.80 -15.64 -13.81
CA ILE A 120 -36.03 -14.40 -13.03
C ILE A 120 -36.21 -14.63 -11.52
N ASN A 121 -36.62 -15.84 -11.12
CA ASN A 121 -36.79 -16.20 -9.71
C ASN A 121 -35.52 -16.79 -9.08
N GLY A 122 -34.43 -16.91 -9.84
CA GLY A 122 -33.18 -17.55 -9.41
C GLY A 122 -33.26 -19.09 -9.42
N THR A 123 -34.25 -19.68 -10.09
CA THR A 123 -34.36 -21.14 -10.23
C THR A 123 -33.40 -21.60 -11.31
N ILE A 124 -32.59 -22.62 -11.00
CA ILE A 124 -31.74 -23.28 -12.00
C ILE A 124 -32.64 -24.07 -12.95
N LEU A 125 -32.65 -23.69 -14.23
CA LEU A 125 -33.41 -24.36 -15.28
C LEU A 125 -32.59 -25.46 -15.95
N ASN A 126 -31.30 -25.21 -16.17
CA ASN A 126 -30.41 -26.12 -16.88
C ASN A 126 -28.94 -25.86 -16.48
N GLN A 127 -28.03 -26.72 -16.92
CA GLN A 127 -26.59 -26.53 -16.78
C GLN A 127 -25.83 -27.07 -17.99
N THR A 128 -24.64 -26.51 -18.25
CA THR A 128 -23.70 -26.97 -19.26
C THR A 128 -22.26 -26.85 -18.74
N ILE A 129 -21.27 -27.24 -19.55
CA ILE A 129 -19.85 -27.11 -19.27
C ILE A 129 -19.18 -26.44 -20.47
N SER A 130 -18.31 -25.46 -20.25
CA SER A 130 -17.52 -24.85 -21.33
C SER A 130 -16.67 -25.90 -22.05
N SER A 131 -16.66 -25.86 -23.37
CA SER A 131 -16.01 -26.84 -24.22
C SER A 131 -15.61 -26.24 -25.58
N ASN A 132 -14.85 -26.99 -26.38
CA ASN A 132 -14.39 -26.55 -27.70
C ASN A 132 -13.56 -25.27 -27.65
N GLY A 133 -12.75 -25.12 -26.60
CA GLY A 133 -11.91 -23.97 -26.38
C GLY A 133 -12.67 -22.83 -25.75
N GLY A 134 -13.42 -23.07 -24.66
CA GLY A 134 -14.05 -22.04 -23.81
C GLY A 134 -15.53 -21.78 -24.05
N TYR A 135 -16.10 -22.28 -25.14
CA TYR A 135 -17.48 -21.95 -25.54
C TYR A 135 -18.55 -22.71 -24.76
N TYR A 136 -19.69 -22.08 -24.54
CA TYR A 136 -20.89 -22.69 -23.98
C TYR A 136 -22.16 -22.12 -24.61
N GLU A 137 -23.27 -22.88 -24.51
CA GLU A 137 -24.55 -22.47 -25.11
C GLU A 137 -25.74 -23.09 -24.36
N PHE A 138 -26.82 -22.32 -24.27
CA PHE A 138 -28.17 -22.76 -23.89
C PHE A 138 -29.15 -22.33 -24.98
N CYS A 139 -29.86 -23.28 -25.60
CA CYS A 139 -30.88 -23.00 -26.62
C CYS A 139 -32.29 -23.33 -26.13
N GLY A 140 -33.31 -22.89 -26.90
CA GLY A 140 -34.71 -23.12 -26.57
C GLY A 140 -35.27 -22.07 -25.61
N LEU A 141 -34.69 -20.87 -25.60
CA LEU A 141 -34.94 -19.81 -24.63
C LEU A 141 -35.83 -18.69 -25.21
N GLU A 142 -36.78 -18.21 -24.41
CA GLU A 142 -37.59 -17.04 -24.73
C GLU A 142 -38.03 -16.37 -23.42
N GLY A 143 -37.55 -15.15 -23.17
CA GLY A 143 -37.76 -14.43 -21.92
C GLY A 143 -36.47 -13.91 -21.30
N GLU A 144 -36.49 -13.59 -20.00
CA GLU A 144 -35.34 -13.06 -19.27
C GLU A 144 -34.60 -14.14 -18.48
N TYR A 145 -33.28 -14.20 -18.65
CA TYR A 145 -32.40 -15.20 -18.06
C TYR A 145 -31.08 -14.58 -17.60
N LYS A 146 -30.38 -15.26 -16.72
CA LYS A 146 -28.96 -15.00 -16.42
C LYS A 146 -28.20 -16.31 -16.32
N VAL A 147 -26.88 -16.23 -16.37
CA VAL A 147 -26.02 -17.38 -16.11
C VAL A 147 -25.34 -17.26 -14.75
N ARG A 148 -24.98 -18.42 -14.18
CA ARG A 148 -24.05 -18.50 -13.06
C ARG A 148 -22.94 -19.48 -13.38
N PHE A 149 -21.73 -18.96 -13.49
CA PHE A 149 -20.52 -19.75 -13.53
C PHE A 149 -20.26 -20.36 -12.15
N ASP A 150 -20.12 -21.67 -12.09
CA ASP A 150 -19.78 -22.38 -10.86
C ASP A 150 -18.31 -22.14 -10.54
N LEU A 151 -18.04 -21.13 -9.71
CA LEU A 151 -16.67 -20.77 -9.35
C LEU A 151 -15.91 -21.89 -8.62
N SER A 152 -16.61 -22.91 -8.12
CA SER A 152 -15.97 -24.11 -7.53
C SER A 152 -15.50 -25.12 -8.59
N SER A 153 -15.98 -25.01 -9.83
CA SER A 153 -15.52 -25.81 -10.97
C SER A 153 -14.24 -25.27 -11.61
N LEU A 154 -13.88 -24.01 -11.32
CA LEU A 154 -12.61 -23.43 -11.75
C LEU A 154 -11.44 -24.15 -11.08
N SER A 155 -10.36 -24.36 -11.83
CA SER A 155 -9.10 -24.77 -11.23
C SER A 155 -8.68 -23.73 -10.20
N GLN A 156 -8.18 -24.17 -9.05
CA GLN A 156 -7.77 -23.30 -7.93
C GLN A 156 -6.67 -22.29 -8.32
N LYS A 157 -6.06 -22.49 -9.49
CA LYS A 157 -5.08 -21.59 -10.10
C LYS A 157 -5.72 -20.36 -10.78
N TYR A 158 -7.04 -20.29 -10.89
CA TYR A 158 -7.69 -19.17 -11.58
C TYR A 158 -8.36 -18.22 -10.60
N LEU A 159 -8.09 -16.93 -10.79
CA LEU A 159 -8.87 -15.82 -10.26
C LEU A 159 -9.79 -15.29 -11.36
N ILE A 160 -10.80 -14.53 -10.98
CA ILE A 160 -11.77 -13.93 -11.90
C ILE A 160 -11.33 -12.50 -12.17
N THR A 161 -11.36 -12.10 -13.44
CA THR A 161 -10.99 -10.74 -13.84
C THR A 161 -12.03 -9.71 -13.39
N GLN A 162 -11.74 -8.43 -13.61
CA GLN A 162 -12.71 -7.37 -13.34
C GLN A 162 -13.87 -7.46 -14.34
N PRO A 163 -15.13 -7.49 -13.88
CA PRO A 163 -16.26 -7.54 -14.80
C PRO A 163 -16.66 -6.14 -15.30
N ASN A 164 -17.45 -6.10 -16.37
CA ASN A 164 -18.05 -4.89 -16.95
C ASN A 164 -17.02 -3.81 -17.32
N VAL A 165 -15.91 -4.20 -17.95
CA VAL A 165 -14.78 -3.30 -18.27
C VAL A 165 -14.94 -2.72 -19.66
N GLY A 166 -14.72 -1.41 -19.78
CA GLY A 166 -14.80 -0.72 -21.07
C GLY A 166 -16.24 -0.34 -21.42
N SER A 167 -16.52 -0.22 -22.71
CA SER A 167 -17.86 0.15 -23.23
C SER A 167 -18.36 -0.80 -24.31
N ASP A 168 -17.58 -1.84 -24.60
CA ASP A 168 -17.92 -2.86 -25.59
C ASP A 168 -18.24 -4.15 -24.82
N GLU A 169 -19.53 -4.32 -24.55
CA GLU A 169 -20.08 -5.44 -23.77
C GLU A 169 -19.92 -6.79 -24.50
N SER A 170 -19.45 -6.80 -25.77
CA SER A 170 -19.27 -8.06 -26.53
C SER A 170 -17.92 -8.72 -26.29
N ILE A 171 -17.04 -8.09 -25.50
CA ILE A 171 -15.67 -8.54 -25.27
C ILE A 171 -15.23 -8.42 -23.82
N ASP A 172 -16.08 -8.03 -22.89
CA ASP A 172 -15.70 -7.95 -21.47
C ASP A 172 -16.18 -9.19 -20.70
N SER A 173 -16.00 -9.17 -19.39
CA SER A 173 -16.44 -10.25 -18.51
C SER A 173 -17.71 -9.81 -17.77
N ASP A 174 -18.72 -10.67 -17.70
CA ASP A 174 -20.01 -10.32 -17.07
C ASP A 174 -20.13 -10.81 -15.63
N ALA A 175 -19.42 -11.87 -15.31
CA ALA A 175 -19.61 -12.61 -14.07
C ALA A 175 -19.12 -11.82 -12.84
N ASP A 176 -19.99 -11.68 -11.84
CA ASP A 176 -19.62 -11.17 -10.53
C ASP A 176 -18.52 -12.06 -9.88
N PRO A 177 -17.36 -11.49 -9.45
CA PRO A 177 -16.23 -12.28 -8.94
C PRO A 177 -16.50 -13.08 -7.67
N ILE A 178 -17.58 -12.79 -6.95
CA ILE A 178 -17.93 -13.43 -5.69
C ILE A 178 -18.93 -14.56 -5.92
N THR A 179 -19.95 -14.30 -6.73
CA THR A 179 -21.11 -15.19 -6.93
C THR A 179 -21.04 -15.99 -8.24
N GLY A 180 -20.28 -15.49 -9.21
CA GLY A 180 -20.20 -16.02 -10.57
C GLY A 180 -21.45 -15.73 -11.40
N GLU A 181 -22.36 -14.86 -10.95
CA GLU A 181 -23.61 -14.55 -11.64
C GLU A 181 -23.44 -13.37 -12.60
N SER A 182 -24.09 -13.45 -13.77
CA SER A 182 -24.22 -12.33 -14.70
C SER A 182 -25.45 -11.45 -14.41
N SER A 183 -25.57 -10.34 -15.14
CA SER A 183 -26.82 -9.59 -15.26
C SER A 183 -27.89 -10.40 -16.01
N PHE A 184 -29.17 -10.02 -15.83
CA PHE A 184 -30.27 -10.56 -16.62
C PHE A 184 -30.26 -10.00 -18.03
N VAL A 185 -30.52 -10.87 -19.01
CA VAL A 185 -30.63 -10.53 -20.44
C VAL A 185 -31.93 -11.11 -21.00
N ALA A 186 -32.53 -10.39 -21.94
CA ALA A 186 -33.74 -10.83 -22.62
C ALA A 186 -33.35 -11.61 -23.89
N VAL A 187 -33.76 -12.87 -23.97
CA VAL A 187 -33.60 -13.74 -25.13
C VAL A 187 -34.90 -13.80 -25.94
N LYS A 188 -34.85 -13.42 -27.21
CA LYS A 188 -35.94 -13.38 -28.18
C LYS A 188 -35.91 -14.59 -29.09
N ALA A 189 -37.05 -14.87 -29.71
CA ALA A 189 -37.17 -15.90 -30.75
C ALA A 189 -36.12 -15.72 -31.86
N GLY A 190 -35.38 -16.79 -32.14
CA GLY A 190 -34.42 -16.90 -33.24
C GLY A 190 -33.10 -16.16 -33.04
N GLU A 191 -32.88 -15.48 -31.92
CA GLU A 191 -31.62 -14.78 -31.65
C GLU A 191 -30.60 -15.68 -30.95
N PHE A 192 -29.32 -15.31 -31.04
CA PHE A 192 -28.28 -15.88 -30.20
C PHE A 192 -27.59 -14.74 -29.47
N TYR A 193 -27.85 -14.63 -28.17
CA TYR A 193 -27.21 -13.69 -27.26
C TYR A 193 -25.83 -14.22 -26.86
N LYS A 194 -24.76 -13.47 -27.11
CA LYS A 194 -23.37 -13.95 -27.01
C LYS A 194 -22.48 -13.15 -26.06
N ASP A 195 -23.09 -12.31 -25.24
CA ASP A 195 -22.36 -11.32 -24.46
C ASP A 195 -22.43 -11.69 -22.97
N LEU A 196 -22.43 -12.98 -22.62
CA LEU A 196 -22.36 -13.41 -21.21
C LEU A 196 -21.12 -14.27 -21.01
N ASP A 197 -20.03 -13.64 -20.63
CA ASP A 197 -18.71 -14.25 -20.63
C ASP A 197 -18.06 -14.23 -19.25
N LEU A 198 -17.01 -15.05 -19.10
CA LEU A 198 -16.20 -15.13 -17.89
C LEU A 198 -14.71 -15.06 -18.22
N GLY A 199 -14.09 -13.94 -17.84
CA GLY A 199 -12.64 -13.79 -17.88
C GLY A 199 -12.00 -14.30 -16.59
N ILE A 200 -11.02 -15.18 -16.73
CA ILE A 200 -10.22 -15.68 -15.62
C ILE A 200 -8.73 -15.51 -15.89
N TYR A 201 -7.92 -15.32 -14.86
CA TYR A 201 -6.48 -15.19 -15.01
C TYR A 201 -5.73 -16.03 -14.00
N LYS A 202 -4.51 -16.44 -14.35
CA LYS A 202 -3.61 -17.05 -13.37
C LYS A 202 -2.99 -15.93 -12.54
N ALA A 203 -3.18 -15.96 -11.23
CA ALA A 203 -2.44 -15.06 -10.36
C ALA A 203 -0.94 -15.29 -10.59
N PRO A 204 -0.13 -14.24 -10.79
CA PRO A 204 1.33 -14.39 -10.97
C PRO A 204 1.98 -15.06 -9.75
N SER A 205 1.37 -14.91 -8.57
CA SER A 205 1.55 -15.71 -7.37
C SER A 205 0.23 -15.76 -6.59
N TYR A 206 -0.16 -16.93 -6.07
CA TYR A 206 -1.31 -17.06 -5.15
C TYR A 206 -1.00 -16.58 -3.73
N LEU A 207 0.23 -16.13 -3.51
CA LEU A 207 0.74 -15.63 -2.26
C LEU A 207 1.32 -14.24 -2.53
N GLU A 208 0.87 -13.23 -1.81
CA GLU A 208 1.37 -11.86 -1.94
C GLU A 208 2.20 -11.51 -0.69
N ILE A 209 3.28 -10.74 -0.86
CA ILE A 209 3.99 -10.09 0.23
C ILE A 209 4.03 -8.57 0.00
N LYS A 210 3.77 -7.80 1.06
CA LYS A 210 4.05 -6.36 1.11
C LYS A 210 5.00 -6.07 2.25
N LYS A 211 6.09 -5.39 1.94
CA LYS A 211 7.14 -5.07 2.89
C LYS A 211 7.11 -3.59 3.24
N TYR A 212 7.23 -3.30 4.52
CA TYR A 212 7.23 -1.95 5.05
C TYR A 212 8.38 -1.73 5.99
N THR A 213 8.87 -0.50 6.05
CA THR A 213 9.85 -0.05 7.03
C THR A 213 9.22 0.97 7.97
N GLN A 214 9.39 0.80 9.28
CA GLN A 214 8.93 1.77 10.26
C GLN A 214 9.85 3.00 10.30
N ASP A 215 9.28 4.20 10.25
CA ASP A 215 10.00 5.46 10.42
C ASP A 215 10.13 5.90 11.89
N SER A 216 10.82 7.01 12.14
CA SER A 216 11.03 7.55 13.50
C SER A 216 9.72 7.98 14.20
N SER A 217 8.63 8.23 13.49
CA SER A 217 7.30 8.50 14.07
C SER A 217 6.54 7.22 14.46
N GLY A 218 7.00 6.06 14.00
CA GLY A 218 6.35 4.77 14.20
C GLY A 218 5.45 4.35 13.04
N ASP A 219 5.41 5.11 11.94
CA ASP A 219 4.60 4.82 10.76
C ASP A 219 5.33 3.88 9.81
N PHE A 220 4.58 2.98 9.17
CA PHE A 220 5.12 2.01 8.21
C PHE A 220 5.06 2.54 6.78
N LYS A 221 6.21 2.61 6.11
CA LYS A 221 6.37 3.14 4.75
C LYS A 221 6.71 2.03 3.76
N ASP A 222 6.11 2.08 2.58
CA ASP A 222 6.26 1.06 1.53
C ASP A 222 7.59 1.16 0.76
N GLY A 223 8.32 2.28 0.91
CA GLY A 223 9.58 2.51 0.20
C GLY A 223 9.41 2.92 -1.27
N VAL A 224 8.17 2.99 -1.79
CA VAL A 224 7.86 3.38 -3.17
C VAL A 224 7.13 4.70 -3.20
N SER A 225 6.01 4.79 -2.47
CA SER A 225 5.20 6.00 -2.34
C SER A 225 5.81 6.94 -1.30
N GLU A 226 6.30 6.36 -0.20
CA GLU A 226 6.94 7.07 0.89
C GLU A 226 8.17 6.30 1.37
N ILE A 227 9.26 7.00 1.68
CA ILE A 227 10.50 6.39 2.18
C ILE A 227 10.61 6.68 3.67
N ALA A 228 10.90 5.65 4.48
CA ALA A 228 11.10 5.82 5.91
C ALA A 228 12.37 6.62 6.20
N VAL A 229 12.29 7.62 7.08
CA VAL A 229 13.46 8.37 7.57
C VAL A 229 13.70 7.99 9.02
N VAL A 230 14.91 7.48 9.29
CA VAL A 230 15.27 6.88 10.59
C VAL A 230 16.66 7.31 11.02
N THR A 231 16.88 7.48 12.33
CA THR A 231 18.18 7.90 12.86
C THR A 231 19.20 6.76 12.82
N ILE A 232 20.40 7.01 12.29
CA ILE A 232 21.49 6.01 12.28
C ILE A 232 21.83 5.58 13.71
N GLY A 233 21.90 4.26 13.94
CA GLY A 233 22.12 3.66 15.25
C GLY A 233 20.84 3.37 16.06
N SER A 234 19.67 3.86 15.61
CA SER A 234 18.40 3.53 16.25
C SER A 234 17.92 2.13 15.88
N LYS A 235 16.93 1.64 16.63
CA LYS A 235 16.18 0.42 16.30
C LYS A 235 15.28 0.69 15.10
N ILE A 236 15.23 -0.28 14.18
CA ILE A 236 14.31 -0.28 13.04
C ILE A 236 13.45 -1.54 13.06
N ILE A 237 12.21 -1.42 12.60
CA ILE A 237 11.28 -2.54 12.47
C ILE A 237 10.82 -2.64 11.02
N TRP A 238 10.92 -3.84 10.45
CA TRP A 238 10.29 -4.19 9.18
C TRP A 238 9.03 -5.00 9.44
N ARG A 239 7.96 -4.69 8.70
CA ARG A 239 6.72 -5.45 8.67
C ARG A 239 6.57 -6.11 7.30
N TYR A 240 6.15 -7.36 7.30
CA TYR A 240 5.89 -8.16 6.11
C TYR A 240 4.45 -8.62 6.19
N ASP A 241 3.58 -8.09 5.34
CA ASP A 241 2.18 -8.48 5.27
C ASP A 241 2.04 -9.54 4.16
N ILE A 242 1.63 -10.74 4.53
CA ILE A 242 1.49 -11.89 3.63
C ILE A 242 0.00 -12.16 3.46
N LYS A 243 -0.45 -12.31 2.21
CA LYS A 243 -1.84 -12.62 1.90
C LYS A 243 -1.96 -13.81 0.97
N ASN A 244 -2.84 -14.75 1.32
CA ASN A 244 -3.23 -15.82 0.43
C ASN A 244 -4.35 -15.34 -0.50
N LEU A 245 -4.02 -15.18 -1.78
CA LEU A 245 -4.98 -14.76 -2.81
C LEU A 245 -5.79 -15.93 -3.38
N ALA A 246 -5.37 -17.17 -3.14
CA ALA A 246 -6.14 -18.35 -3.55
C ALA A 246 -7.37 -18.59 -2.66
N LYS A 247 -8.32 -19.36 -3.19
CA LYS A 247 -9.48 -19.86 -2.44
C LYS A 247 -9.17 -21.07 -1.55
N VAL A 248 -7.92 -21.53 -1.55
CA VAL A 248 -7.49 -22.75 -0.84
C VAL A 248 -6.35 -22.47 0.11
N THR A 249 -6.18 -23.36 1.08
CA THR A 249 -5.10 -23.29 2.05
C THR A 249 -3.73 -23.44 1.37
N ILE A 250 -2.82 -22.50 1.65
CA ILE A 250 -1.40 -22.58 1.29
C ILE A 250 -0.62 -22.97 2.56
N SER A 251 0.22 -24.00 2.47
CA SER A 251 1.06 -24.48 3.58
C SER A 251 2.54 -24.20 3.32
N ASP A 252 3.39 -24.56 4.29
CA ASP A 252 4.86 -24.38 4.23
C ASP A 252 5.26 -22.92 3.94
N ILE A 253 4.50 -21.95 4.45
CA ILE A 253 4.75 -20.54 4.23
C ILE A 253 6.03 -20.11 4.94
N LYS A 254 6.96 -19.53 4.19
CA LYS A 254 8.25 -19.04 4.69
C LYS A 254 8.60 -17.70 4.08
N VAL A 255 9.12 -16.80 4.91
CA VAL A 255 9.59 -15.48 4.49
C VAL A 255 11.09 -15.40 4.71
N VAL A 256 11.83 -15.07 3.64
CA VAL A 256 13.28 -14.88 3.69
C VAL A 256 13.59 -13.48 3.19
N ASP A 257 14.26 -12.71 4.04
CA ASP A 257 14.78 -11.39 3.70
C ASP A 257 16.21 -11.51 3.15
N ASP A 258 16.54 -10.79 2.08
CA ASP A 258 17.82 -10.97 1.37
C ASP A 258 19.02 -10.48 2.19
N LYS A 259 18.82 -9.55 3.13
CA LYS A 259 19.88 -9.02 3.99
C LYS A 259 19.76 -9.44 5.44
N GLU A 260 18.54 -9.55 5.94
CA GLU A 260 18.27 -9.90 7.34
C GLU A 260 18.14 -11.42 7.54
N GLY A 261 17.90 -12.21 6.48
CA GLY A 261 17.69 -13.65 6.54
C GLY A 261 16.26 -14.06 6.90
N GLU A 262 16.08 -15.28 7.42
CA GLU A 262 14.76 -15.86 7.73
C GLU A 262 13.94 -15.00 8.71
N VAL A 263 12.66 -14.75 8.38
CA VAL A 263 11.74 -13.95 9.18
C VAL A 263 10.78 -14.87 9.92
N ASP A 264 10.72 -14.75 11.25
CA ASP A 264 9.79 -15.52 12.06
C ASP A 264 8.35 -15.01 11.88
N CYS A 265 7.50 -15.84 11.32
CA CYS A 265 6.09 -15.55 11.07
C CYS A 265 5.18 -16.27 12.08
N PRO A 266 4.00 -15.70 12.42
CA PRO A 266 3.07 -16.33 13.37
C PRO A 266 2.50 -17.67 12.92
N LYS A 267 2.45 -17.90 11.60
CA LYS A 267 1.89 -19.10 10.95
C LYS A 267 2.74 -19.49 9.75
N ASP A 268 2.73 -20.77 9.44
CA ASP A 268 3.29 -21.37 8.22
C ASP A 268 2.17 -21.90 7.29
N ILE A 269 0.90 -21.61 7.61
CA ILE A 269 -0.29 -22.00 6.87
C ILE A 269 -1.27 -20.81 6.84
N LEU A 270 -1.83 -20.51 5.67
CA LEU A 270 -2.90 -19.53 5.49
C LEU A 270 -4.07 -20.15 4.73
N GLU A 271 -5.29 -20.03 5.26
CA GLU A 271 -6.53 -20.35 4.56
C GLU A 271 -6.80 -19.37 3.41
N GLY A 272 -7.76 -19.68 2.54
CA GLY A 272 -8.05 -18.84 1.39
C GLY A 272 -8.52 -17.44 1.79
N ALA A 273 -7.98 -16.40 1.15
CA ALA A 273 -8.17 -14.98 1.51
C ALA A 273 -7.67 -14.56 2.91
N GLU A 274 -6.98 -15.45 3.64
CA GLU A 274 -6.39 -15.12 4.94
C GLU A 274 -5.10 -14.30 4.78
N GLU A 275 -4.80 -13.45 5.77
CA GLU A 275 -3.61 -12.62 5.84
C GLU A 275 -2.89 -12.76 7.19
N MET A 276 -1.60 -12.47 7.20
CA MET A 276 -0.80 -12.36 8.43
C MET A 276 0.29 -11.29 8.28
N SER A 277 0.72 -10.73 9.41
CA SER A 277 1.90 -9.85 9.46
C SER A 277 3.03 -10.50 10.24
N CYS A 278 4.22 -10.50 9.66
CA CYS A 278 5.48 -10.87 10.31
C CYS A 278 6.30 -9.61 10.61
N PHE A 279 7.17 -9.66 11.61
CA PHE A 279 8.00 -8.53 12.00
C PHE A 279 9.45 -8.94 12.18
N LYS A 280 10.36 -8.04 11.82
CA LYS A 280 11.79 -8.21 12.08
C LYS A 280 12.40 -6.92 12.57
N GLU A 281 13.29 -7.04 13.55
CA GLU A 281 13.98 -5.90 14.15
C GLU A 281 15.43 -5.85 13.72
N GLY A 282 15.96 -4.64 13.55
CA GLY A 282 17.36 -4.40 13.22
C GLY A 282 17.87 -3.10 13.82
N ILE A 283 19.05 -2.69 13.37
CA ILE A 283 19.67 -1.41 13.71
C ILE A 283 20.00 -0.67 12.41
N VAL A 284 19.70 0.63 12.36
CA VAL A 284 19.99 1.49 11.21
C VAL A 284 21.51 1.67 11.07
N LYS A 285 22.08 1.24 9.94
CA LYS A 285 23.55 1.23 9.73
C LYS A 285 24.06 2.17 8.64
N GLU A 286 23.20 2.55 7.71
CA GLU A 286 23.57 3.18 6.44
C GLU A 286 22.71 4.41 6.17
N GLU A 287 23.22 5.34 5.38
CA GLU A 287 22.50 6.56 4.99
C GLU A 287 21.34 6.27 4.02
N ARG A 288 21.40 5.16 3.28
CA ARG A 288 20.32 4.66 2.43
C ARG A 288 20.36 3.15 2.38
N TYR A 289 19.21 2.49 2.54
CA TYR A 289 19.13 1.03 2.61
C TYR A 289 17.87 0.53 1.93
N THR A 290 18.05 -0.21 0.85
CA THR A 290 16.98 -0.97 0.17
C THR A 290 17.09 -2.42 0.55
N ASN A 291 15.97 -3.09 0.78
CA ASN A 291 15.95 -4.46 1.26
C ASN A 291 14.75 -5.21 0.69
N SER A 292 14.95 -6.44 0.23
CA SER A 292 13.90 -7.26 -0.40
C SER A 292 13.56 -8.48 0.43
N ALA A 293 12.33 -8.96 0.34
CA ALA A 293 11.94 -10.22 0.93
C ALA A 293 11.15 -11.06 -0.06
N ILE A 294 11.30 -12.37 0.06
CA ILE A 294 10.57 -13.36 -0.72
C ILE A 294 9.72 -14.17 0.25
N VAL A 295 8.43 -14.27 -0.05
CA VAL A 295 7.55 -15.27 0.56
C VAL A 295 7.46 -16.48 -0.37
N THR A 296 7.51 -17.68 0.20
CA THR A 296 7.27 -18.94 -0.50
C THR A 296 6.17 -19.71 0.20
N GLY A 297 5.47 -20.59 -0.52
CA GLY A 297 4.47 -21.49 0.02
C GLY A 297 4.15 -22.64 -0.94
N LYS A 298 3.28 -23.55 -0.50
CA LYS A 298 2.90 -24.75 -1.25
C LYS A 298 1.38 -24.90 -1.33
N MET A 299 0.87 -25.02 -2.55
CA MET A 299 -0.54 -25.26 -2.83
C MET A 299 -0.93 -26.71 -2.46
N PRO A 300 -2.23 -27.01 -2.25
CA PRO A 300 -2.69 -28.39 -1.99
C PRO A 300 -2.35 -29.39 -3.11
N THR A 301 -2.18 -28.90 -4.33
CA THR A 301 -1.74 -29.66 -5.51
C THR A 301 -0.26 -30.07 -5.43
N GLY A 302 0.51 -29.46 -4.53
CA GLY A 302 1.95 -29.61 -4.38
C GLY A 302 2.79 -28.59 -5.16
N GLU A 303 2.17 -27.70 -5.93
CA GLU A 303 2.83 -26.59 -6.63
C GLU A 303 3.42 -25.58 -5.64
N GLU A 304 4.63 -25.10 -5.93
CA GLU A 304 5.29 -24.05 -5.14
C GLU A 304 4.92 -22.68 -5.69
N VAL A 305 4.64 -21.74 -4.79
CA VAL A 305 4.24 -20.37 -5.11
C VAL A 305 5.16 -19.41 -4.35
N SER A 306 5.40 -18.25 -4.92
CA SER A 306 6.27 -17.25 -4.30
C SER A 306 6.00 -15.86 -4.81
N ASP A 307 6.18 -14.87 -3.94
CA ASP A 307 6.15 -13.46 -4.30
C ASP A 307 7.28 -12.72 -3.58
N SER A 308 7.61 -11.53 -4.08
CA SER A 308 8.70 -10.73 -3.53
C SER A 308 8.38 -9.25 -3.55
N ASP A 309 8.77 -8.56 -2.47
CA ASP A 309 8.55 -7.12 -2.33
C ASP A 309 9.75 -6.48 -1.60
N SER A 310 9.97 -5.20 -1.83
CA SER A 310 11.12 -4.46 -1.32
C SER A 310 10.71 -3.16 -0.69
N SER A 311 11.35 -2.81 0.43
CA SER A 311 11.18 -1.52 1.08
C SER A 311 12.51 -0.81 1.25
N GLU A 312 12.46 0.50 1.49
CA GLU A 312 13.63 1.36 1.65
C GLU A 312 13.55 2.22 2.91
N TYR A 313 14.70 2.58 3.48
CA TYR A 313 14.84 3.70 4.39
C TYR A 313 16.03 4.61 4.05
N ILE A 314 15.97 5.85 4.53
CA ILE A 314 17.07 6.81 4.58
C ILE A 314 17.50 6.99 6.05
N GLY A 315 18.77 6.68 6.32
CA GLY A 315 19.40 6.87 7.61
C GLY A 315 19.92 8.30 7.74
N VAL A 316 19.38 9.06 8.68
CA VAL A 316 19.89 10.40 9.01
C VAL A 316 20.76 10.33 10.26
N ARG A 317 21.88 11.05 10.26
CA ARG A 317 22.61 11.31 11.50
C ARG A 317 21.81 12.36 12.27
N GLU A 318 21.76 12.29 13.60
CA GLU A 318 21.26 13.41 14.38
C GLU A 318 22.02 14.67 13.96
N GLN A 319 21.31 15.60 13.33
CA GLN A 319 21.82 16.91 13.00
C GLN A 319 21.64 17.75 14.26
N ASP A 320 22.76 18.16 14.88
CA ASP A 320 22.79 19.01 16.06
C ASP A 320 22.48 20.47 15.65
N ASP A 321 21.23 20.73 15.24
CA ASP A 321 20.70 22.09 14.98
C ASP A 321 20.34 22.81 16.30
N SER A 322 21.03 22.43 17.38
CA SER A 322 20.83 22.98 18.70
C SER A 322 21.31 24.43 18.77
N ILE A 323 20.41 25.35 19.10
CA ILE A 323 20.79 26.73 19.41
C ILE A 323 21.52 26.77 20.74
N CYS A 324 22.75 27.27 20.70
CA CYS A 324 23.60 27.40 21.87
C CYS A 324 23.94 28.86 22.19
N VAL A 325 24.23 29.15 23.46
CA VAL A 325 24.82 30.41 23.92
C VAL A 325 25.99 30.16 24.87
N GLY A 326 26.90 31.12 24.94
CA GLY A 326 27.97 31.21 25.93
C GLY A 326 29.21 31.85 25.32
N ASP A 327 30.38 31.62 25.91
CA ASP A 327 31.66 31.47 25.23
C ASP A 327 32.75 31.44 26.31
N TYR A 328 33.02 32.53 27.03
CA TYR A 328 34.25 32.71 27.79
C TYR A 328 34.10 33.57 29.06
N VAL A 329 34.87 33.19 30.08
CA VAL A 329 35.15 34.04 31.24
C VAL A 329 36.65 34.20 31.37
N TRP A 330 37.14 35.42 31.53
CA TRP A 330 38.58 35.71 31.51
C TRP A 330 39.01 36.69 32.59
N TYR A 331 40.32 36.68 32.87
CA TYR A 331 40.94 37.60 33.79
C TYR A 331 41.43 38.85 33.04
N ASP A 332 40.69 39.95 33.17
CA ASP A 332 41.04 41.24 32.58
C ASP A 332 42.15 41.89 33.43
N GLU A 333 43.39 41.77 32.95
CA GLU A 333 44.58 42.22 33.67
C GLU A 333 44.78 43.73 33.56
N ASN A 334 44.37 44.32 32.43
CA ASN A 334 44.64 45.70 32.08
C ASN A 334 43.46 46.65 32.41
N LEU A 335 42.31 46.08 32.79
CA LEU A 335 41.05 46.74 33.15
C LEU A 335 40.42 47.53 32.01
N ASP A 336 40.65 47.16 30.76
CA ASP A 336 40.09 47.86 29.61
C ASP A 336 38.71 47.32 29.19
N GLY A 337 38.33 46.13 29.64
CA GLY A 337 37.07 45.46 29.31
C GLY A 337 37.07 44.73 27.98
N ILE A 338 38.23 44.53 27.35
CA ILE A 338 38.42 43.87 26.06
C ILE A 338 39.21 42.57 26.27
N GLN A 339 38.77 41.50 25.62
CA GLN A 339 39.44 40.21 25.58
C GLN A 339 40.71 40.28 24.72
N ASP A 340 41.85 40.41 25.40
CA ASP A 340 43.19 40.38 24.80
C ASP A 340 43.75 38.95 24.71
N ASP A 341 44.56 38.67 23.68
CA ASP A 341 45.12 37.33 23.41
C ASP A 341 46.02 36.80 24.56
N ASN A 342 46.50 37.69 25.42
CA ASN A 342 47.40 37.41 26.54
C ASN A 342 46.66 37.26 27.88
N GLU A 343 45.35 37.43 27.92
CA GLU A 343 44.55 37.32 29.13
C GLU A 343 44.01 35.90 29.34
N PRO A 344 44.26 35.28 30.51
CA PRO A 344 43.91 33.89 30.74
C PRO A 344 42.42 33.71 31.04
N GLY A 345 41.87 32.58 30.57
CA GLY A 345 40.53 32.14 30.93
C GLY A 345 40.44 31.75 32.41
N VAL A 346 39.28 31.98 33.02
CA VAL A 346 39.04 31.69 34.44
C VAL A 346 38.24 30.40 34.57
N ILE A 347 38.90 29.35 35.07
CA ILE A 347 38.30 28.04 35.32
C ILE A 347 37.34 28.04 36.52
N GLY A 348 36.25 27.27 36.39
CA GLY A 348 35.39 26.87 37.50
C GLY A 348 34.39 27.92 37.97
N VAL A 349 34.21 29.02 37.21
CA VAL A 349 33.15 30.00 37.44
C VAL A 349 31.81 29.33 37.16
N GLU A 350 30.92 29.33 38.15
CA GLU A 350 29.57 28.79 37.97
C GLU A 350 28.75 29.76 37.11
N VAL A 351 28.17 29.24 36.03
CA VAL A 351 27.31 30.00 35.11
C VAL A 351 25.93 29.37 35.14
N ARG A 352 24.89 30.18 35.29
CA ARG A 352 23.50 29.74 35.34
C ARG A 352 22.73 30.32 34.17
N LEU A 353 21.90 29.49 33.54
CA LEU A 353 20.90 29.92 32.59
C LEU A 353 19.56 30.04 33.33
N LEU A 354 18.95 31.22 33.28
CA LEU A 354 17.66 31.51 33.91
C LEU A 354 16.63 31.88 32.84
N SER A 355 15.36 31.65 33.13
CA SER A 355 14.27 32.26 32.38
C SER A 355 14.19 33.77 32.70
N ILE A 356 13.51 34.55 31.86
CA ILE A 356 13.25 35.98 32.14
C ILE A 356 12.47 36.21 33.45
N GLY A 357 11.76 35.19 33.94
CA GLY A 357 11.08 35.19 35.24
C GLY A 357 12.01 34.91 36.43
N GLY A 358 13.29 34.65 36.19
CA GLY A 358 14.30 34.35 37.22
C GLY A 358 14.35 32.88 37.66
N GLU A 359 13.63 31.98 36.99
CA GLU A 359 13.68 30.54 37.27
C GLU A 359 14.99 29.94 36.75
N LEU A 360 15.65 29.09 37.55
CA LEU A 360 16.86 28.38 37.12
C LEU A 360 16.51 27.27 36.14
N LEU A 361 16.96 27.41 34.89
CA LEU A 361 16.78 26.41 33.83
C LEU A 361 17.94 25.42 33.78
N SER A 362 19.17 25.92 33.87
CA SER A 362 20.38 25.09 33.79
C SER A 362 21.58 25.74 34.49
N THR A 363 22.61 24.96 34.79
CA THR A 363 23.87 25.44 35.38
C THR A 363 25.06 24.67 34.80
N THR A 364 26.19 25.36 34.66
CA THR A 364 27.47 24.78 34.23
C THR A 364 28.63 25.48 34.96
N LYS A 365 29.86 25.04 34.71
CA LYS A 365 31.08 25.73 35.15
C LYS A 365 32.01 25.93 33.96
N THR A 366 32.73 27.04 33.96
CA THR A 366 33.77 27.28 32.95
C THR A 366 34.88 26.23 33.03
N ASP A 367 35.40 25.81 31.88
CA ASP A 367 36.47 24.81 31.77
C ASP A 367 37.87 25.38 32.04
N ASP A 368 38.92 24.59 31.82
CA ASP A 368 40.32 24.98 32.05
C ASP A 368 40.82 26.09 31.13
N LYS A 369 40.05 26.42 30.10
CA LYS A 369 40.25 27.54 29.21
C LYS A 369 39.17 28.60 29.43
N GLY A 370 38.48 28.63 30.58
CA GLY A 370 37.44 29.63 30.85
C GLY A 370 36.19 29.51 29.98
N LYS A 371 36.03 28.47 29.16
CA LYS A 371 34.92 28.36 28.21
C LYS A 371 33.67 27.74 28.83
N TYR A 372 32.49 28.16 28.38
CA TYR A 372 31.20 27.56 28.78
C TYR A 372 30.19 27.59 27.64
N LYS A 373 29.12 26.78 27.74
CA LYS A 373 27.97 26.86 26.84
C LYS A 373 26.69 26.26 27.44
N PHE A 374 25.55 26.73 26.96
CA PHE A 374 24.24 26.11 27.06
C PHE A 374 23.72 25.82 25.66
N CYS A 375 23.13 24.66 25.44
CA CYS A 375 22.55 24.25 24.16
C CYS A 375 21.10 23.79 24.38
N ASN A 376 20.38 23.58 23.28
CA ASN A 376 18.96 23.21 23.19
C ASN A 376 18.04 24.34 23.67
N LEU A 377 18.38 25.57 23.31
CA LEU A 377 17.54 26.72 23.62
C LEU A 377 16.35 26.83 22.66
N GLU A 378 15.23 27.32 23.17
CA GLU A 378 14.04 27.58 22.37
C GLU A 378 14.24 28.86 21.55
N GLN A 379 13.91 28.79 20.25
CA GLN A 379 13.96 29.94 19.35
C GLN A 379 12.98 31.04 19.76
N ASN A 380 13.38 32.30 19.52
CA ASN A 380 12.60 33.49 19.81
C ASN A 380 12.23 33.64 21.29
N ASN A 381 13.04 33.08 22.18
CA ASN A 381 12.87 33.17 23.62
C ASN A 381 13.98 34.02 24.25
N ASP A 382 13.68 34.57 25.43
CA ASP A 382 14.57 35.46 26.17
C ASP A 382 15.11 34.73 27.42
N TYR A 383 16.39 34.89 27.69
CA TYR A 383 17.09 34.23 28.79
C TYR A 383 17.96 35.21 29.56
N ILE A 384 18.33 34.84 30.78
CA ILE A 384 19.37 35.53 31.56
C ILE A 384 20.51 34.56 31.80
N ILE A 385 21.72 34.95 31.40
CA ILE A 385 22.94 34.26 31.82
C ILE A 385 23.43 34.94 33.09
N LYS A 386 23.62 34.17 34.15
CA LYS A 386 24.12 34.66 35.44
C LYS A 386 25.42 33.98 35.82
N PHE A 387 26.48 34.76 35.81
CA PHE A 387 27.79 34.38 36.31
C PHE A 387 27.86 34.55 37.84
N ILE A 388 28.29 33.52 38.54
CA ILE A 388 28.57 33.59 39.98
C ILE A 388 30.02 34.06 40.15
N VAL A 389 30.20 35.38 40.16
CA VAL A 389 31.51 36.03 40.27
C VAL A 389 32.18 35.63 41.60
N PRO A 390 33.44 35.12 41.58
CA PRO A 390 34.15 34.78 42.80
C PRO A 390 34.34 35.99 43.72
N LYS A 391 34.24 35.79 45.04
CA LYS A 391 34.17 36.88 46.04
C LYS A 391 35.31 37.93 45.99
N SER A 392 36.48 37.57 45.48
CA SER A 392 37.65 38.48 45.39
C SER A 392 37.76 39.19 44.05
N TYR A 393 36.77 39.04 43.19
CA TYR A 393 36.76 39.58 41.84
C TYR A 393 35.52 40.44 41.61
N LEU A 394 35.63 41.34 40.64
CA LEU A 394 34.54 42.15 40.14
C LEU A 394 34.47 42.00 38.62
N PRO A 395 33.26 42.05 38.02
CA PRO A 395 33.13 42.24 36.58
C PRO A 395 33.86 43.50 36.12
N THR A 396 34.51 43.43 34.97
CA THR A 396 35.20 44.56 34.34
C THR A 396 34.22 45.55 33.70
N LYS A 397 34.72 46.49 32.89
CA LYS A 397 33.89 47.43 32.13
C LYS A 397 33.05 46.67 31.10
N GLN A 398 31.75 46.91 31.15
CA GLN A 398 30.77 46.30 30.28
C GLN A 398 30.75 46.96 28.89
N ASP A 399 30.51 46.18 27.85
CA ASP A 399 30.25 46.62 26.46
C ASP A 399 31.35 47.53 25.86
N ILE A 400 32.62 47.24 26.18
CA ILE A 400 33.77 48.01 25.68
C ILE A 400 34.42 47.28 24.50
N GLY A 401 34.24 47.80 23.29
CA GLY A 401 34.93 47.30 22.11
C GLY A 401 33.97 46.66 21.12
N SER A 402 34.32 45.47 20.63
CA SER A 402 33.46 44.69 19.74
C SER A 402 32.77 43.59 20.54
N ASP A 403 31.51 43.33 20.21
CA ASP A 403 30.65 42.27 20.77
C ASP A 403 31.32 40.88 20.89
N LEU A 404 32.27 40.55 20.01
CA LEU A 404 32.98 39.25 20.07
C LEU A 404 34.13 39.21 21.09
N LYS A 405 34.39 40.32 21.79
CA LYS A 405 35.59 40.52 22.62
C LYS A 405 35.34 41.42 23.82
N ASP A 406 34.14 41.91 24.06
CA ASP A 406 33.85 42.71 25.24
C ASP A 406 33.28 41.83 26.36
N SER A 407 32.98 42.45 27.50
CA SER A 407 32.33 41.78 28.62
C SER A 407 30.87 42.22 28.65
N ASP A 408 29.92 41.30 28.52
CA ASP A 408 28.49 41.62 28.48
C ASP A 408 27.85 41.72 29.86
N ALA A 409 28.47 41.10 30.86
CA ALA A 409 27.87 41.00 32.18
C ALA A 409 27.86 42.34 32.91
N ASN A 410 26.72 42.68 33.51
CA ASN A 410 26.61 43.83 34.41
C ASN A 410 27.39 43.59 35.72
N ARG A 411 27.36 44.58 36.64
CA ARG A 411 28.06 44.48 37.94
C ARG A 411 27.58 43.34 38.84
N GLU A 412 26.35 42.88 38.63
CA GLU A 412 25.75 41.75 39.32
C GLU A 412 26.08 40.39 38.66
N GLY A 413 26.83 40.40 37.54
CA GLY A 413 27.22 39.22 36.78
C GLY A 413 26.11 38.69 35.86
N GLU A 414 25.17 39.54 35.43
CA GLU A 414 24.02 39.13 34.61
C GLU A 414 24.09 39.70 33.19
N VAL A 415 23.74 38.86 32.22
CA VAL A 415 23.61 39.17 30.79
C VAL A 415 22.19 38.84 30.33
N LEU A 416 21.54 39.77 29.64
CA LEU A 416 20.22 39.54 29.05
C LEU A 416 20.39 39.06 27.59
N VAL A 417 19.97 37.83 27.32
CA VAL A 417 19.92 37.26 25.98
C VAL A 417 18.51 37.45 25.43
N GLN A 418 18.35 38.21 24.36
CA GLN A 418 17.04 38.53 23.79
C GLN A 418 16.85 37.88 22.43
N ASN A 419 15.68 37.29 22.22
CA ASN A 419 15.20 36.80 20.93
C ASN A 419 16.25 35.94 20.20
N ILE A 420 16.76 34.92 20.89
CA ILE A 420 17.78 34.04 20.33
C ILE A 420 17.18 33.28 19.13
N THR A 421 17.73 33.49 17.94
CA THR A 421 17.24 32.89 16.68
C THR A 421 18.27 31.94 16.05
N GLN A 422 19.53 32.04 16.48
CA GLN A 422 20.65 31.22 16.06
C GLN A 422 21.65 31.10 17.21
N THR A 423 22.58 30.17 17.11
CA THR A 423 23.69 30.05 18.07
C THR A 423 24.49 31.35 18.14
N ASP A 424 24.76 31.80 19.36
CA ASP A 424 25.45 33.05 19.62
C ASP A 424 26.49 32.89 20.74
N TYR A 425 27.75 33.11 20.39
CA TYR A 425 28.89 32.88 21.28
C TYR A 425 29.60 34.20 21.65
N SER A 426 28.88 35.32 21.71
CA SER A 426 29.43 36.59 22.17
C SER A 426 29.21 36.87 23.65
N PHE A 427 28.42 36.05 24.36
CA PHE A 427 28.09 36.33 25.76
C PHE A 427 29.23 35.92 26.70
N ASP A 428 29.98 36.90 27.16
CA ASP A 428 31.21 36.73 27.91
C ASP A 428 31.24 37.53 29.23
N LEU A 429 32.23 37.23 30.06
CA LEU A 429 32.52 37.98 31.29
C LEU A 429 34.02 38.16 31.50
N GLY A 430 34.46 39.42 31.52
CA GLY A 430 35.78 39.80 32.01
C GLY A 430 35.70 40.08 33.51
N ILE A 431 36.63 39.52 34.29
CA ILE A 431 36.76 39.82 35.72
C ILE A 431 38.16 40.25 36.09
N TYR A 432 38.27 41.09 37.11
CA TYR A 432 39.55 41.49 37.68
C TYR A 432 39.52 41.37 39.21
N CYS A 433 40.70 41.23 39.82
CA CYS A 433 40.82 41.09 41.26
C CYS A 433 40.73 42.47 41.92
N GLU A 434 39.85 42.61 42.91
CA GLU A 434 39.87 43.76 43.81
C GLU A 434 41.01 43.54 44.81
N CYS A 435 42.25 43.81 44.39
CA CYS A 435 43.37 43.86 45.32
C CYS A 435 43.23 45.15 46.14
N ASP A 436 43.01 45.01 47.45
CA ASP A 436 43.11 46.12 48.40
C ASP A 436 44.42 46.87 48.17
N ASP A 437 44.28 48.13 47.75
CA ASP A 437 45.35 49.10 47.60
C ASP A 437 45.85 49.52 49.00
N TYR A 438 46.53 48.61 49.71
CA TYR A 438 47.34 49.00 50.86
C TYR A 438 48.62 49.64 50.34
N LEU A 439 48.56 50.96 50.15
CA LEU A 439 49.72 51.84 50.23
C LEU A 439 50.43 51.62 51.57
N VAL A 440 51.39 50.69 51.63
CA VAL A 440 52.27 50.54 52.79
C VAL A 440 53.30 51.66 52.78
N ASN A 441 53.12 52.60 53.71
CA ASN A 441 54.10 53.62 54.09
C ASN A 441 55.41 52.94 54.58
N PRO A 442 56.62 53.29 54.08
CA PRO A 442 57.87 52.55 54.37
C PRO A 442 58.44 52.68 55.80
N GLN A 443 57.65 52.95 56.83
CA GLN A 443 58.16 53.30 58.18
C GLN A 443 57.83 52.31 59.32
N ASP A 444 57.06 51.25 59.11
CA ASP A 444 56.68 50.34 60.21
C ASP A 444 57.32 48.93 60.15
N TYR A 445 58.64 48.88 59.93
CA TYR A 445 59.41 47.70 60.33
C TYR A 445 59.68 47.75 61.84
N LYS A 446 58.97 46.91 62.61
CA LYS A 446 59.47 46.40 63.89
C LYS A 446 59.67 44.90 63.79
N GLU A 447 60.94 44.51 63.92
CA GLU A 447 61.39 43.15 64.13
C GLU A 447 60.63 42.48 65.29
N VAL A 448 60.10 41.27 65.05
CA VAL A 448 59.93 40.27 66.11
C VAL A 448 60.37 38.92 65.53
N GLU A 449 61.35 38.32 66.20
CA GLU A 449 62.01 37.05 65.87
C GLU A 449 61.05 35.84 65.89
N ALA A 450 61.42 34.82 65.10
CA ALA A 450 60.74 33.54 64.98
C ALA A 450 60.90 32.62 66.21
N PRO A 451 60.00 31.63 66.38
CA PRO A 451 60.37 30.36 66.97
C PRO A 451 60.37 29.22 65.94
N SER A 452 61.29 28.29 66.20
CA SER A 452 61.77 27.15 65.42
C SER A 452 60.93 25.87 65.47
N MET A 453 61.16 24.99 64.48
CA MET A 453 61.14 23.49 64.51
C MET A 453 59.77 22.78 64.65
N ASN A 454 59.49 21.61 64.07
CA ASN A 454 60.37 20.58 63.50
C ASN A 454 59.68 19.65 62.49
N ILE A 455 60.51 19.07 61.63
CA ILE A 455 60.29 18.01 60.63
C ILE A 455 60.19 16.63 61.31
N TYR A 456 59.42 15.71 60.72
CA TYR A 456 59.69 14.26 60.83
C TYR A 456 59.88 13.66 59.44
N MET A 457 61.03 13.00 59.26
CA MET A 457 61.49 12.30 58.07
C MET A 457 61.80 10.85 58.48
N ILE A 458 61.30 9.87 57.73
CA ILE A 458 61.89 8.54 57.53
C ILE A 458 61.45 8.16 56.10
N GLY A 459 62.27 7.98 55.06
CA GLY A 459 63.71 7.83 54.93
C GLY A 459 64.05 6.40 54.52
N VAL A 460 64.36 6.14 53.25
CA VAL A 460 65.43 5.20 52.82
C VAL A 460 65.99 5.63 51.46
N PHE A 461 67.31 5.77 51.46
CA PHE A 461 68.28 6.08 50.41
C PHE A 461 68.52 4.87 49.47
N LEU A 462 68.91 5.11 48.21
CA LEU A 462 70.29 4.82 47.76
C LEU A 462 70.59 5.29 46.32
N ILE A 463 71.80 5.87 46.24
CA ILE A 463 72.59 6.45 45.16
C ILE A 463 72.98 5.44 44.06
N GLY A 464 73.24 5.91 42.84
CA GLY A 464 74.28 5.28 42.00
C GLY A 464 74.27 5.51 40.48
N ILE A 465 74.93 6.58 40.04
CA ILE A 465 75.93 6.66 38.94
C ILE A 465 75.60 5.99 37.58
N GLY A 466 75.63 6.80 36.51
CA GLY A 466 75.50 6.35 35.12
C GLY A 466 76.74 5.69 34.53
N ILE A 467 76.60 5.14 33.31
CA ILE A 467 77.65 4.89 32.32
C ILE A 467 76.99 4.77 30.93
N LEU A 468 77.66 5.36 29.94
CA LEU A 468 77.41 5.29 28.51
C LEU A 468 77.19 3.87 27.99
N PHE A 469 76.35 3.69 26.96
CA PHE A 469 76.79 2.98 25.75
C PHE A 469 76.13 3.53 24.48
N ARG A 470 77.02 3.87 23.55
CA ARG A 470 76.80 4.23 22.15
C ARG A 470 76.82 2.92 21.34
N ARG A 471 75.86 2.68 20.44
CA ARG A 471 76.16 1.99 19.17
C ARG A 471 75.13 2.31 18.09
N LYS A 472 75.68 2.77 16.97
CA LYS A 472 75.09 3.01 15.66
C LYS A 472 75.42 1.80 14.77
N GLU A 473 74.66 1.67 13.68
CA GLU A 473 74.90 0.85 12.46
C GLU A 473 74.53 -0.64 12.58
N GLU A 474 73.99 -1.32 11.57
CA GLU A 474 73.48 -1.01 10.23
C GLU A 474 72.83 -2.32 9.75
N LYS A 475 71.79 -2.22 8.92
CA LYS A 475 71.71 -2.96 7.64
C LYS A 475 70.71 -2.30 6.72
#